data_AF-D2EG23-F1
#
_entry.id   AF-D2EG23-F1
#
_cell.length_a   1.000
_cell.length_b   1.000
_cell.length_c   1.000
_cell.angle_alpha   90.00
_cell.angle_beta   90.00
_cell.angle_gamma   90.00
#
_symmetry.space_group_name_H-M   'P 1'
#
loop_
_entity.id
_entity.type
_entity.pdbx_description
1 polymer ?
#
loop_
_entity_poly.entity_id
_entity_poly.type
_entity_poly.pdbx_seq_one_letter_code
_entity_poly.pdbx_strand_id
1 'polypeptide(L)'
;MPTGKIKTFTQENIELLIKAGMTREEAKSISAIYGENMIVDSTRGIIHIGEVIEMCIESFNEVMKEGPQAREEVRGVKIVLTDMVLHEDAIHRGPAQVIPAVRDAIKDAMLQANPIILEPIQILRVDLPMANLSNISALIQSKRGIIDNVKDDGDKAVITAEMPVASTFNFTNELRSGTEGRGSWSLAGETFKKLPRDIQPIIIKQIRDRKGLEPMQ
;
A
#
# COMPACT_ATOMS: atom_id res chain seq x y z
N MET A 1 7.71 -6.45 6.28
CA MET A 1 8.30 -5.53 7.28
C MET A 1 7.75 -5.87 8.65
N PRO A 2 8.50 -5.70 9.75
CA PRO A 2 7.96 -5.86 11.10
C PRO A 2 6.90 -4.79 11.39
N THR A 3 5.77 -5.15 11.98
CA THR A 3 4.68 -4.23 12.35
C THR A 3 4.65 -4.02 13.86
N GLY A 4 4.44 -2.78 14.34
CA GLY A 4 4.33 -2.46 15.76
C GLY A 4 5.08 -1.19 16.20
N LYS A 5 5.03 -0.85 17.50
CA LYS A 5 5.77 0.27 18.12
C LYS A 5 7.23 -0.11 18.40
N ILE A 6 8.17 0.83 18.26
CA ILE A 6 9.61 0.54 18.43
C ILE A 6 10.10 0.43 19.87
N LYS A 7 9.40 0.98 20.86
CA LYS A 7 9.67 0.60 22.28
C LYS A 7 9.52 -0.91 22.53
N THR A 8 8.90 -1.63 21.60
CA THR A 8 8.75 -3.09 21.57
C THR A 8 9.57 -3.78 20.47
N PHE A 9 10.36 -3.04 19.68
CA PHE A 9 11.21 -3.63 18.64
C PHE A 9 12.44 -4.25 19.29
N THR A 10 12.60 -5.54 19.07
CA THR A 10 13.82 -6.27 19.41
C THR A 10 15.00 -5.73 18.60
N GLN A 11 16.20 -5.91 19.12
CA GLN A 11 17.46 -5.55 18.44
C GLN A 11 17.54 -6.15 17.02
N GLU A 12 16.92 -7.32 16.84
CA GLU A 12 16.72 -8.01 15.58
C GLU A 12 15.96 -7.19 14.52
N ASN A 13 14.90 -6.46 14.90
CA ASN A 13 14.14 -5.66 13.95
C ASN A 13 14.93 -4.45 13.42
N ILE A 14 15.78 -3.85 14.27
CA ILE A 14 16.69 -2.76 13.87
C ILE A 14 17.72 -3.30 12.88
N GLU A 15 18.26 -4.49 13.13
CA GLU A 15 19.21 -5.12 12.21
C GLU A 15 18.58 -5.47 10.85
N LEU A 16 17.31 -5.89 10.82
CA LEU A 16 16.58 -6.10 9.58
C LEU A 16 16.45 -4.82 8.74
N LEU A 17 16.16 -3.68 9.39
CA LEU A 17 16.07 -2.38 8.71
C LEU A 17 17.43 -1.94 8.16
N ILE A 18 18.51 -2.18 8.92
CA ILE A 18 19.87 -1.87 8.47
C ILE A 18 20.26 -2.74 7.27
N LYS A 19 19.94 -4.04 7.30
CA LYS A 19 20.15 -4.95 6.16
C LYS A 19 19.37 -4.52 4.92
N ALA A 20 18.20 -3.90 5.12
CA ALA A 20 17.39 -3.33 4.04
C ALA A 20 17.93 -1.99 3.50
N GLY A 21 19.04 -1.47 4.04
CA GLY A 21 19.74 -0.28 3.55
C GLY A 21 19.52 0.98 4.38
N MET A 22 18.80 0.91 5.50
CA MET A 22 18.62 2.06 6.40
C MET A 22 19.86 2.32 7.27
N THR A 23 20.16 3.59 7.56
CA THR A 23 21.22 3.88 8.52
C THR A 23 20.81 3.46 9.93
N ARG A 24 21.78 3.15 10.79
CA ARG A 24 21.49 2.79 12.19
C ARG A 24 20.82 3.93 12.95
N GLU A 25 21.14 5.17 12.62
CA GLU A 25 20.53 6.35 13.23
C GLU A 25 19.06 6.48 12.84
N GLU A 26 18.75 6.37 11.55
CA GLU A 26 17.36 6.37 11.06
C GLU A 26 16.57 5.22 11.68
N ALA A 27 17.13 4.00 11.71
CA ALA A 27 16.44 2.84 12.26
C ALA A 27 16.10 3.00 13.76
N LYS A 28 16.94 3.70 14.53
CA LYS A 28 16.69 4.02 15.94
C LYS A 28 15.66 5.14 16.13
N SER A 29 15.54 6.03 15.15
CA SER A 29 14.63 7.19 15.19
C SER A 29 13.19 6.84 14.79
N ILE A 30 12.95 5.68 14.19
CA ILE A 30 11.58 5.25 13.90
C ILE A 30 10.83 5.08 15.23
N SER A 31 9.62 5.63 15.33
CA SER A 31 8.76 5.53 16.50
C SER A 31 7.77 4.36 16.38
N ALA A 32 7.22 4.13 15.19
CA ALA A 32 6.32 3.00 14.90
C ALA A 32 6.28 2.63 13.41
N ILE A 33 5.89 1.37 13.14
CA ILE A 33 5.61 0.84 11.80
C ILE A 33 4.18 0.31 11.76
N TYR A 34 3.41 0.75 10.76
CA TYR A 34 2.04 0.29 10.49
C TYR A 34 1.95 -0.19 9.04
N GLY A 35 1.78 -1.50 8.84
CA GLY A 35 1.84 -2.12 7.53
C GLY A 35 3.18 -1.86 6.83
N GLU A 36 3.14 -1.18 5.69
CA GLU A 36 4.32 -0.76 4.91
C GLU A 36 4.72 0.70 5.18
N ASN A 37 4.15 1.33 6.20
CA ASN A 37 4.36 2.74 6.53
C ASN A 37 5.11 2.87 7.85
N MET A 38 5.83 3.97 8.02
CA MET A 38 6.55 4.26 9.26
C MET A 38 6.43 5.72 9.67
N ILE A 39 6.46 5.96 10.98
CA ILE A 39 6.62 7.28 11.58
C ILE A 39 7.97 7.36 12.28
N VAL A 40 8.68 8.47 12.07
CA VAL A 40 10.03 8.73 12.56
C VAL A 40 10.02 9.99 13.41
N ASP A 41 10.64 9.92 14.59
CA ASP A 41 10.91 11.09 15.42
C ASP A 41 12.32 11.60 15.15
N SER A 42 12.40 12.73 14.45
CA SER A 42 13.66 13.44 14.16
C SER A 42 13.78 14.75 14.95
N THR A 43 12.93 14.94 15.96
CA THR A 43 12.94 16.16 16.79
C THR A 43 14.18 16.21 17.69
N ARG A 44 14.55 17.41 18.14
CA ARG A 44 15.70 17.62 19.05
C ARG A 44 15.33 18.64 20.11
N GLY A 45 15.53 18.28 21.39
CA GLY A 45 15.36 19.20 22.51
C GLY A 45 13.91 19.55 22.87
N ILE A 46 12.93 18.77 22.38
CA ILE A 46 11.52 19.00 22.68
C ILE A 46 11.18 18.46 24.07
N ILE A 47 10.93 19.38 25.00
CA ILE A 47 10.45 19.06 26.35
C ILE A 47 9.04 18.47 26.23
N HIS A 48 8.70 17.47 27.04
CA HIS A 48 7.39 16.77 27.05
C HIS A 48 7.06 15.91 25.81
N ILE A 49 7.97 15.72 24.84
CA ILE A 49 7.69 14.86 23.68
C ILE A 49 7.29 13.43 24.07
N GLY A 50 7.91 12.90 25.12
CA GLY A 50 7.61 11.56 25.64
C GLY A 50 6.16 11.38 26.11
N GLU A 51 5.46 12.46 26.43
CA GLU A 51 4.05 12.47 26.84
C GLU A 51 3.10 12.41 25.63
N VAL A 52 3.53 12.92 24.48
CA VAL A 52 2.66 13.11 23.30
C VAL A 52 2.95 12.17 22.14
N ILE A 53 4.13 11.53 22.13
CA ILE A 53 4.54 10.66 21.02
C ILE A 53 3.56 9.50 20.79
N GLU A 54 2.91 9.00 21.84
CA GLU A 54 1.91 7.95 21.70
C GLU A 54 0.66 8.41 20.96
N MET A 55 0.21 9.64 21.22
CA MET A 55 -0.90 10.27 20.49
C MET A 55 -0.52 10.57 19.04
N CYS A 56 0.75 10.89 18.77
CA CYS A 56 1.26 11.04 17.41
C CYS A 56 1.21 9.71 16.64
N ILE A 57 1.63 8.61 17.28
CA ILE A 57 1.56 7.26 16.71
C ILE A 57 0.10 6.82 16.49
N GLU A 58 -0.80 7.14 17.41
CA GLU A 58 -2.24 6.87 17.25
C GLU A 58 -2.80 7.58 16.02
N SER A 59 -2.55 8.88 15.89
CA SER A 59 -2.95 9.69 14.74
C SER A 59 -2.38 9.13 13.43
N PHE A 60 -1.09 8.75 13.43
CA PHE A 60 -0.45 8.10 12.30
C PHE A 60 -1.19 6.81 11.91
N ASN A 61 -1.47 5.92 12.86
CA ASN A 61 -2.17 4.66 12.59
C ASN A 61 -3.59 4.90 12.05
N GLU A 62 -4.31 5.92 12.53
CA GLU A 62 -5.62 6.29 11.99
C GLU A 62 -5.52 6.72 10.52
N VAL A 63 -4.58 7.60 10.18
CA VAL A 63 -4.40 8.05 8.80
C VAL A 63 -3.93 6.91 7.89
N MET A 64 -3.08 6.02 8.38
CA MET A 64 -2.62 4.89 7.57
C MET A 64 -3.76 3.90 7.24
N LYS A 65 -4.79 3.81 8.10
CA LYS A 65 -6.01 3.04 7.81
C LYS A 65 -6.90 3.73 6.78
N GLU A 66 -7.05 5.05 6.89
CA GLU A 66 -7.92 5.84 6.03
C GLU A 66 -7.17 7.04 5.43
N GLY A 67 -6.57 6.82 4.26
CA GLY A 67 -5.84 7.86 3.54
C GLY A 67 -6.73 9.01 3.02
N PRO A 68 -6.16 10.19 2.76
CA PRO A 68 -6.93 11.41 2.51
C PRO A 68 -7.70 11.43 1.17
N GLN A 69 -7.23 10.72 0.13
CA GLN A 69 -7.84 10.77 -1.21
C GLN A 69 -9.20 10.05 -1.27
N ALA A 70 -9.32 8.89 -0.64
CA ALA A 70 -10.50 8.03 -0.82
C ALA A 70 -10.79 7.11 0.40
N ARG A 71 -10.18 7.40 1.56
CA ARG A 71 -10.21 6.55 2.76
C ARG A 71 -9.84 5.09 2.49
N GLU A 72 -8.89 4.89 1.59
CA GLU A 72 -8.26 3.59 1.35
C GLU A 72 -7.00 3.46 2.23
N GLU A 73 -6.56 2.23 2.48
CA GLU A 73 -5.37 1.97 3.26
C GLU A 73 -4.13 2.58 2.57
N VAL A 74 -3.29 3.26 3.36
CA VAL A 74 -2.07 3.90 2.89
C VAL A 74 -0.93 2.88 2.84
N ARG A 75 -0.05 2.99 1.84
CA ARG A 75 1.13 2.13 1.70
C ARG A 75 2.35 2.92 1.25
N GLY A 76 3.52 2.51 1.74
CA GLY A 76 4.82 3.03 1.31
C GLY A 76 5.14 4.46 1.76
N VAL A 77 4.58 4.92 2.90
CA VAL A 77 4.81 6.28 3.41
C VAL A 77 5.77 6.30 4.61
N LYS A 78 6.69 7.26 4.61
CA LYS A 78 7.54 7.62 5.75
C LYS A 78 7.14 9.01 6.26
N ILE A 79 6.48 9.06 7.42
CA ILE A 79 6.15 10.31 8.12
C ILE A 79 7.31 10.66 9.05
N VAL A 80 7.77 11.91 9.02
CA VAL A 80 8.87 12.39 9.86
C VAL A 80 8.39 13.56 10.71
N LEU A 81 8.41 13.39 12.04
CA LEU A 81 8.21 14.47 13.00
C LEU A 81 9.52 15.27 13.07
N THR A 82 9.50 16.47 12.53
CA THR A 82 10.69 17.33 12.42
C THR A 82 10.82 18.27 13.60
N ASP A 83 9.71 18.85 14.04
CA ASP A 83 9.65 19.81 15.14
C ASP A 83 8.26 19.81 15.80
N MET A 84 8.17 20.34 17.02
CA MET A 84 6.91 20.44 17.76
C MET A 84 6.96 21.55 18.81
N VAL A 85 5.90 22.37 18.86
CA VAL A 85 5.71 23.33 19.94
C VAL A 85 4.63 22.80 20.87
N LEU A 86 5.02 22.54 22.11
CA LEU A 86 4.14 22.01 23.14
C LEU A 86 3.89 23.08 24.19
N HIS A 87 2.63 23.21 24.62
CA HIS A 87 2.28 24.01 25.80
C HIS A 87 3.05 23.50 27.03
N GLU A 88 3.17 24.24 28.13
CA GLU A 88 3.85 23.77 29.36
C GLU A 88 2.93 22.95 30.29
N ASP A 89 1.67 23.34 30.39
CA ASP A 89 0.67 22.58 31.17
C ASP A 89 0.06 21.40 30.40
N ALA A 90 0.08 20.22 31.03
CA ALA A 90 -0.42 18.98 30.45
C ALA A 90 -1.92 19.02 30.09
N ILE A 91 -2.72 19.84 30.78
CA ILE A 91 -4.15 20.01 30.50
C ILE A 91 -4.41 20.55 29.07
N HIS A 92 -3.42 21.24 28.48
CA HIS A 92 -3.50 21.79 27.13
C HIS A 92 -2.87 20.87 26.07
N ARG A 93 -2.40 19.68 26.46
CA ARG A 93 -1.77 18.68 25.57
C ARG A 93 -2.48 17.33 25.59
N GLY A 94 -3.77 17.31 25.95
CA GLY A 94 -4.55 16.08 25.97
C GLY A 94 -4.85 15.51 24.57
N PRO A 95 -5.39 14.27 24.50
CA PRO A 95 -5.73 13.59 23.25
C PRO A 95 -6.61 14.42 22.30
N ALA A 96 -7.59 15.14 22.84
CA ALA A 96 -8.49 15.99 22.07
C ALA A 96 -7.79 17.18 21.37
N GLN A 97 -6.57 17.52 21.76
CA GLN A 97 -5.77 18.59 21.15
C GLN A 97 -4.71 18.01 20.20
N VAL A 98 -3.93 17.03 20.67
CA VAL A 98 -2.78 16.50 19.92
C VAL A 98 -3.22 15.63 18.75
N ILE A 99 -4.18 14.72 18.95
CA ILE A 99 -4.59 13.76 17.92
C ILE A 99 -5.11 14.46 16.65
N PRO A 100 -6.10 15.37 16.73
CA PRO A 100 -6.58 16.04 15.51
C PRO A 100 -5.49 16.87 14.85
N ALA A 101 -4.65 17.58 15.61
CA ALA A 101 -3.57 18.39 15.05
C ALA A 101 -2.58 17.56 14.24
N VAL A 102 -2.13 16.41 14.79
CA VAL A 102 -1.19 15.52 14.09
C VAL A 102 -1.87 14.82 12.92
N ARG A 103 -3.09 14.31 13.09
CA ARG A 103 -3.84 13.63 12.03
C ARG A 103 -4.04 14.53 10.82
N ASP A 104 -4.45 15.77 11.05
CA ASP A 104 -4.77 16.71 9.97
C ASP A 104 -3.46 17.17 9.29
N ALA A 105 -2.38 17.41 10.05
CA ALA A 105 -1.06 17.68 9.49
C ALA A 105 -0.52 16.54 8.61
N ILE A 106 -0.71 15.27 9.01
CA ILE A 106 -0.32 14.11 8.19
C ILE A 106 -1.14 14.08 6.89
N LYS A 107 -2.46 14.28 6.97
CA LYS A 107 -3.34 14.29 5.79
C LYS A 107 -2.95 15.40 4.81
N ASP A 108 -2.70 16.61 5.31
CA ASP A 108 -2.29 17.75 4.50
C ASP A 108 -0.92 17.52 3.84
N ALA A 109 0.05 17.03 4.61
CA ALA A 109 1.37 16.68 4.07
C ALA A 109 1.27 15.61 2.97
N MET A 110 0.41 14.60 3.16
CA MET A 110 0.16 13.59 2.14
C MET A 110 -0.45 14.18 0.88
N LEU A 111 -1.42 15.09 0.98
CA LEU A 111 -2.04 15.76 -0.16
C LEU A 111 -1.04 16.64 -0.93
N GLN A 112 -0.17 17.36 -0.22
CA GLN A 112 0.90 18.15 -0.82
C GLN A 112 1.97 17.28 -1.50
N ALA A 113 2.16 16.05 -1.04
CA ALA A 113 3.09 15.08 -1.63
C ALA A 113 2.59 14.43 -2.94
N ASN A 114 1.46 14.88 -3.49
CA ASN A 114 0.81 14.32 -4.69
C ASN A 114 0.54 12.80 -4.55
N PRO A 115 -0.38 12.42 -3.65
CA PRO A 115 -0.66 11.02 -3.38
C PRO A 115 -1.26 10.36 -4.61
N ILE A 116 -1.00 9.07 -4.77
CA ILE A 116 -1.49 8.27 -5.90
C ILE A 116 -2.24 7.05 -5.39
N ILE A 117 -3.19 6.59 -6.19
CA ILE A 117 -3.84 5.30 -5.94
C ILE A 117 -2.95 4.16 -6.45
N LEU A 118 -2.82 3.13 -5.62
CA LEU A 118 -2.25 1.86 -6.00
C LEU A 118 -3.40 0.87 -6.28
N GLU A 119 -3.27 0.08 -7.34
CA GLU A 119 -4.18 -1.02 -7.63
C GLU A 119 -3.52 -2.36 -7.28
N PRO A 120 -4.28 -3.33 -6.74
CA PRO A 120 -3.77 -4.66 -6.51
C PRO A 120 -3.60 -5.41 -7.84
N ILE A 121 -2.43 -6.03 -7.99
CA ILE A 121 -2.02 -6.85 -9.12
C ILE A 121 -1.85 -8.29 -8.64
N GLN A 122 -2.43 -9.22 -9.38
CA GLN A 122 -2.27 -10.65 -9.15
C GLN A 122 -1.23 -11.19 -10.12
N ILE A 123 -0.28 -11.97 -9.60
CA ILE A 123 0.62 -12.78 -10.40
C ILE A 123 -0.08 -14.10 -10.62
N LEU A 124 -0.41 -14.38 -11.87
CA LEU A 124 -1.16 -15.54 -12.29
C LEU A 124 -0.22 -16.56 -12.91
N ARG A 125 -0.47 -17.82 -12.61
CA ARG A 125 0.04 -18.95 -13.36
C ARG A 125 -1.13 -19.55 -14.14
N VAL A 126 -1.03 -19.59 -15.46
CA VAL A 126 -2.07 -20.13 -16.36
C VAL A 126 -1.50 -21.34 -17.09
N ASP A 127 -2.10 -22.51 -16.87
CA ASP A 127 -1.73 -23.76 -17.51
C ASP A 127 -2.73 -24.06 -18.64
N LEU A 128 -2.26 -24.30 -19.86
CA LEU A 128 -3.10 -24.44 -21.05
C LEU A 128 -2.46 -25.34 -22.12
N PRO A 129 -3.23 -25.93 -23.06
CA PRO A 129 -2.65 -26.64 -24.20
C PRO A 129 -1.90 -25.70 -25.13
N MET A 130 -0.76 -26.12 -25.68
CA MET A 130 0.11 -25.27 -26.53
C MET A 130 -0.65 -24.65 -27.73
N ALA A 131 -1.63 -25.36 -28.27
CA ALA A 131 -2.50 -24.88 -29.35
C ALA A 131 -3.30 -23.60 -29.01
N ASN A 132 -3.59 -23.35 -27.73
CA ASN A 132 -4.38 -22.21 -27.26
C ASN A 132 -3.51 -21.02 -26.83
N LEU A 133 -2.17 -21.14 -26.86
CA LEU A 133 -1.24 -20.13 -26.33
C LEU A 133 -1.48 -18.73 -26.90
N SER A 134 -1.64 -18.61 -28.22
CA SER A 134 -1.86 -17.31 -28.86
C SER A 134 -3.18 -16.65 -28.42
N ASN A 135 -4.25 -17.45 -28.31
CA ASN A 135 -5.57 -16.94 -27.91
C ASN A 135 -5.55 -16.45 -26.46
N ILE A 136 -4.98 -17.24 -25.54
CA ILE A 136 -4.94 -16.87 -24.12
C ILE A 136 -3.96 -15.73 -23.86
N SER A 137 -2.86 -15.64 -24.62
CA SER A 137 -1.95 -14.49 -24.52
C SER A 137 -2.66 -13.19 -24.91
N ALA A 138 -3.46 -13.20 -25.99
CA ALA A 138 -4.26 -12.05 -26.40
C ALA A 138 -5.35 -11.70 -25.36
N LEU A 139 -5.96 -12.70 -24.74
CA LEU A 139 -6.94 -12.51 -23.66
C LEU A 139 -6.32 -11.82 -22.43
N ILE A 140 -5.12 -12.24 -22.01
CA ILE A 140 -4.42 -11.63 -20.88
C ILE A 140 -4.11 -10.16 -21.20
N GLN A 141 -3.59 -9.88 -22.40
CA GLN A 141 -3.25 -8.52 -22.83
C GLN A 141 -4.47 -7.60 -22.93
N SER A 142 -5.61 -8.10 -23.42
CA SER A 142 -6.86 -7.32 -23.51
C SER A 142 -7.39 -6.88 -22.14
N LYS A 143 -7.01 -7.62 -21.08
CA LYS A 143 -7.33 -7.32 -19.67
C LYS A 143 -6.24 -6.55 -18.94
N ARG A 144 -5.39 -5.82 -19.66
CA ARG A 144 -4.23 -5.09 -19.11
C ARG A 144 -3.21 -6.00 -18.40
N GLY A 145 -3.23 -7.29 -18.70
CA GLY A 145 -2.25 -8.23 -18.18
C GLY A 145 -0.92 -8.12 -18.92
N ILE A 146 0.17 -8.31 -18.19
CA ILE A 146 1.54 -8.31 -18.71
C ILE A 146 2.08 -9.72 -18.53
N ILE A 147 2.50 -10.34 -19.63
CA ILE A 147 3.08 -11.68 -19.61
C ILE A 147 4.57 -11.55 -19.22
N ASP A 148 4.95 -12.17 -18.12
CA ASP A 148 6.33 -12.19 -17.63
C ASP A 148 7.14 -13.31 -18.28
N ASN A 149 6.54 -14.49 -18.38
CA ASN A 149 7.20 -15.68 -18.89
C ASN A 149 6.19 -16.65 -19.51
N VAL A 150 6.65 -17.40 -20.52
CA VAL A 150 5.94 -18.54 -21.08
C VAL A 150 6.89 -19.73 -21.05
N LYS A 151 6.50 -20.77 -20.32
CA LYS A 151 7.23 -22.05 -20.27
C LYS A 151 6.53 -23.05 -21.19
N ASP A 152 7.30 -23.58 -22.13
CA ASP A 152 6.92 -24.74 -22.96
C ASP A 152 7.15 -26.04 -22.17
N ASP A 153 6.14 -26.90 -22.14
CA ASP A 153 6.15 -28.23 -21.53
C ASP A 153 5.58 -29.27 -22.52
N GLY A 154 5.96 -29.17 -23.79
CA GLY A 154 5.59 -30.11 -24.84
C GLY A 154 4.17 -29.88 -25.37
N ASP A 155 3.19 -30.64 -24.86
CA ASP A 155 1.79 -30.48 -25.26
C ASP A 155 1.06 -29.35 -24.50
N LYS A 156 1.70 -28.82 -23.45
CA LYS A 156 1.19 -27.76 -22.58
C LYS A 156 2.13 -26.55 -22.57
N ALA A 157 1.55 -25.41 -22.26
CA ALA A 157 2.25 -24.18 -21.97
C ALA A 157 1.81 -23.66 -20.60
N VAL A 158 2.75 -23.03 -19.89
CA VAL A 158 2.49 -22.33 -18.62
C VAL A 158 2.84 -20.87 -18.81
N ILE A 159 1.86 -19.99 -18.70
CA ILE A 159 2.05 -18.54 -18.72
C ILE A 159 2.15 -18.04 -17.28
N THR A 160 3.19 -17.27 -16.96
CA THR A 160 3.22 -16.40 -15.78
C THR A 160 2.94 -14.98 -16.24
N ALA A 161 1.91 -14.37 -15.66
CA ALA A 161 1.49 -13.02 -16.02
C ALA A 161 0.97 -12.24 -14.82
N GLU A 162 1.23 -10.94 -14.81
CA GLU A 162 0.62 -10.01 -13.88
C GLU A 162 -0.68 -9.44 -14.46
N MET A 163 -1.75 -9.36 -13.66
CA MET A 163 -3.01 -8.74 -14.09
C MET A 163 -3.67 -7.97 -12.94
N PRO A 164 -4.24 -6.77 -13.17
CA PRO A 164 -5.00 -6.08 -12.14
C PRO A 164 -6.19 -6.91 -11.66
N VAL A 165 -6.43 -6.96 -10.34
CA VAL A 165 -7.57 -7.69 -9.76
C VAL A 165 -8.90 -7.24 -10.38
N ALA A 166 -9.06 -5.94 -10.62
CA ALA A 166 -10.26 -5.41 -11.26
C ALA A 166 -10.51 -6.00 -12.67
N SER A 167 -9.45 -6.45 -13.34
CA SER A 167 -9.52 -7.02 -14.69
C SER A 167 -9.64 -8.55 -14.69
N THR A 168 -9.41 -9.24 -13.56
CA THR A 168 -9.58 -10.70 -13.45
C THR A 168 -11.04 -11.14 -13.39
N PHE A 169 -11.98 -10.19 -13.25
CA PHE A 169 -13.40 -10.49 -13.34
C PHE A 169 -13.74 -11.17 -14.68
N ASN A 170 -14.50 -12.25 -14.59
CA ASN A 170 -14.86 -13.14 -15.71
C ASN A 170 -13.70 -13.90 -16.38
N PHE A 171 -12.45 -13.75 -15.91
CA PHE A 171 -11.28 -14.39 -16.53
C PHE A 171 -11.39 -15.92 -16.56
N THR A 172 -11.90 -16.55 -15.49
CA THR A 172 -12.10 -18.01 -15.45
C THR A 172 -13.02 -18.52 -16.57
N ASN A 173 -14.12 -17.81 -16.84
CA ASN A 173 -15.07 -18.22 -17.87
C ASN A 173 -14.48 -18.02 -19.27
N GLU A 174 -13.81 -16.89 -19.50
CA GLU A 174 -13.17 -16.58 -20.77
C GLU A 174 -12.01 -17.51 -21.08
N LEU A 175 -11.21 -17.88 -20.06
CA LEU A 175 -10.18 -18.91 -20.17
C LEU A 175 -10.78 -20.27 -20.53
N ARG A 176 -11.85 -20.68 -19.82
CA ARG A 176 -12.54 -21.94 -20.09
C ARG A 176 -13.06 -21.98 -21.54
N SER A 177 -13.70 -20.92 -22.01
CA SER A 177 -14.17 -20.82 -23.39
C SER A 177 -13.02 -20.80 -24.41
N GLY A 178 -11.95 -20.07 -24.14
CA GLY A 178 -10.80 -19.94 -25.04
C GLY A 178 -9.90 -21.18 -25.12
N THR A 179 -10.08 -22.14 -24.20
CA THR A 179 -9.33 -23.41 -24.12
C THR A 179 -10.22 -24.65 -24.21
N GLU A 180 -11.52 -24.49 -24.52
CA GLU A 180 -12.50 -25.59 -24.55
C GLU A 180 -12.54 -26.39 -23.23
N GLY A 181 -12.31 -25.69 -22.11
CA GLY A 181 -12.29 -26.25 -20.77
C GLY A 181 -11.00 -26.96 -20.36
N ARG A 182 -9.93 -26.86 -21.16
CA ARG A 182 -8.64 -27.52 -20.88
C ARG A 182 -7.64 -26.62 -20.15
N GLY A 183 -7.89 -25.32 -20.06
CA GLY A 183 -7.05 -24.37 -19.34
C GLY A 183 -7.46 -24.21 -17.88
N SER A 184 -6.48 -23.98 -17.01
CA SER A 184 -6.66 -23.62 -15.61
C SER A 184 -5.73 -22.47 -15.23
N TRP A 185 -6.06 -21.77 -14.14
CA TRP A 185 -5.17 -20.75 -13.59
C TRP A 185 -5.15 -20.80 -12.07
N SER A 186 -4.06 -20.31 -11.50
CA SER A 186 -3.84 -20.21 -10.07
C SER A 186 -3.13 -18.90 -9.72
N LEU A 187 -3.27 -18.47 -8.47
CA LEU A 187 -2.57 -17.31 -7.95
C LEU A 187 -1.17 -17.73 -7.51
N ALA A 188 -0.15 -17.12 -8.11
CA ALA A 188 1.26 -17.31 -7.75
C ALA A 188 1.76 -16.24 -6.77
N GLY A 189 1.10 -15.07 -6.73
CA GLY A 189 1.45 -13.99 -5.82
C GLY A 189 0.57 -12.76 -6.02
N GLU A 190 0.82 -11.74 -5.22
CA GLU A 190 0.13 -10.46 -5.28
C GLU A 190 1.11 -9.32 -5.03
N THR A 191 0.81 -8.16 -5.59
CA THR A 191 1.56 -6.94 -5.36
C THR A 191 0.65 -5.73 -5.60
N PHE A 192 1.16 -4.52 -5.36
CA PHE A 192 0.47 -3.29 -5.67
C PHE A 192 1.28 -2.49 -6.68
N LYS A 193 0.61 -1.97 -7.72
CA LYS A 193 1.24 -1.10 -8.71
C LYS A 193 0.49 0.22 -8.82
N LYS A 194 1.17 1.24 -9.33
CA LYS A 194 0.59 2.56 -9.55
C LYS A 194 -0.56 2.44 -10.53
N LEU A 195 -1.75 2.88 -10.12
CA LEU A 195 -2.88 3.00 -11.03
C LEU A 195 -2.53 4.03 -12.12
N PRO A 196 -2.77 3.76 -13.42
CA PRO A 196 -2.52 4.71 -14.49
C PRO A 196 -3.16 6.08 -14.21
N ARG A 197 -2.41 7.15 -14.44
CA ARG A 197 -2.80 8.54 -14.06
C ARG A 197 -4.17 8.94 -14.61
N ASP A 198 -4.46 8.53 -15.84
CA ASP A 198 -5.69 8.94 -16.55
C ASP A 198 -6.96 8.36 -15.90
N ILE A 199 -6.86 7.20 -15.24
CA ILE A 199 -8.01 6.56 -14.60
C ILE A 199 -8.07 6.82 -13.09
N GLN A 200 -7.03 7.41 -12.47
CA GLN A 200 -7.05 7.70 -11.04
C GLN A 200 -8.23 8.60 -10.62
N PRO A 201 -8.53 9.73 -11.30
CA PRO A 201 -9.65 10.60 -10.88
C PRO A 201 -10.99 9.87 -10.93
N ILE A 202 -11.18 9.00 -11.93
CA ILE A 202 -12.41 8.20 -12.11
C ILE A 202 -12.56 7.22 -10.96
N ILE A 203 -11.50 6.47 -10.64
CA ILE A 203 -11.53 5.47 -9.57
C ILE A 203 -11.68 6.13 -8.20
N ILE A 204 -10.97 7.24 -7.94
CA ILE A 204 -11.13 8.02 -6.70
C ILE A 204 -12.59 8.44 -6.52
N LYS A 205 -13.21 9.00 -7.57
CA LYS A 205 -14.62 9.39 -7.53
C LYS A 205 -15.53 8.20 -7.22
N GLN A 206 -15.38 7.08 -7.92
CA GLN A 206 -16.19 5.87 -7.68
C GLN A 206 -16.05 5.34 -6.24
N ILE A 207 -14.84 5.34 -5.69
CA ILE A 207 -14.62 4.91 -4.30
C ILE A 207 -15.32 5.86 -3.32
N ARG A 208 -15.21 7.17 -3.55
CA ARG A 208 -15.84 8.20 -2.71
C ARG A 208 -17.36 8.10 -2.75
N ASP A 209 -17.94 7.98 -3.95
CA ASP A 209 -19.38 7.81 -4.16
C ASP A 209 -19.89 6.55 -3.43
N ARG A 210 -19.19 5.42 -3.60
CA ARG A 210 -19.51 4.15 -2.93
C ARG A 210 -19.47 4.25 -1.40
N LYS A 211 -18.55 5.06 -0.87
CA LYS A 211 -18.37 5.28 0.58
C LYS A 211 -19.22 6.43 1.13
N GLY A 212 -20.00 7.14 0.29
CA GLY A 212 -20.78 8.31 0.70
C GLY A 212 -19.92 9.49 1.16
N LEU A 213 -18.74 9.67 0.56
CA LEU A 213 -17.82 10.77 0.88
C LEU A 213 -18.09 11.98 -0.01
N GLU A 214 -17.91 13.17 0.54
CA GLU A 214 -17.98 14.42 -0.22
C GLU A 214 -17.01 14.41 -1.43
N PRO A 215 -17.28 15.16 -2.51
CA PRO A 215 -16.30 15.35 -3.58
C PRO A 215 -14.98 15.95 -3.06
N MET A 216 -13.86 15.60 -3.69
CA MET A 216 -12.58 16.24 -3.38
C MET A 216 -12.64 17.70 -3.88
N GLN A 217 -12.32 18.67 -3.00
CA GLN A 217 -12.22 20.09 -3.34
C GLN A 217 -10.92 20.38 -4.09
#